data_AF-A0A926RTY9-F1
#
_entry.id   AF-A0A926RTY9-F1
#
_cell.length_a   1.000
_cell.length_b   1.000
_cell.length_c   1.000
_cell.angle_alpha   90.00
_cell.angle_beta   90.00
_cell.angle_gamma   90.00
#
_symmetry.space_group_name_H-M   'P 1'
#
loop_
_entity.id
_entity.type
_entity.pdbx_description
1 polymer ?
#
loop_
_entity_poly.entity_id
_entity_poly.type
_entity_poly.pdbx_seq_one_letter_code
_entity_poly.pdbx_strand_id
1 'polypeptide(L)'
;MELRFIDLNHMKRYQALKASPYSRNDIEYNSAYYLLTLLSRPVEKYVSRYGTEFEALIKDSMYWDAQERAIVNLANSLFSGVMDHKTDIHDIFKYLRDPYHRAAINVIKYRYHIQD
;
A
#
# COMPACT_ATOMS: atom_id res chain seq x y z
N MET A 1 -15.70 7.41 4.45
CA MET A 1 -14.39 7.84 4.98
C MET A 1 -13.46 8.07 3.82
N GLU A 2 -12.64 9.12 3.91
CA GLU A 2 -11.75 9.56 2.83
C GLU A 2 -10.29 9.25 3.17
N LEU A 3 -9.52 8.92 2.12
CA LEU A 3 -8.07 8.77 2.21
C LEU A 3 -7.43 10.16 2.36
N ARG A 4 -6.57 10.31 3.37
CA ARG A 4 -5.82 11.55 3.65
C ARG A 4 -4.42 11.41 3.08
N PHE A 5 -4.10 12.13 2.02
CA PHE A 5 -2.77 12.06 1.40
C PHE A 5 -1.76 12.88 2.20
N ILE A 6 -0.52 12.38 2.27
CA ILE A 6 0.60 13.04 2.94
C ILE A 6 0.91 14.38 2.27
N ASP A 7 0.91 14.39 0.93
CA ASP A 7 1.15 15.56 0.12
C ASP A 7 0.47 15.42 -1.25
N LEU A 8 0.60 16.46 -2.08
CA LEU A 8 0.04 16.49 -3.42
C LEU A 8 0.67 15.43 -4.35
N ASN A 9 1.94 15.09 -4.16
CA ASN A 9 2.63 14.11 -5.00
C ASN A 9 2.13 12.69 -4.73
N HIS A 10 1.90 12.35 -3.47
CA HIS A 10 1.26 11.10 -3.07
C HIS A 10 -0.13 10.99 -3.71
N MET A 11 -0.96 12.04 -3.62
CA MET A 11 -2.26 12.06 -4.28
C MET A 11 -2.17 11.86 -5.80
N LYS A 12 -1.24 12.55 -6.46
CA LYS A 12 -1.03 12.42 -7.91
C LYS A 12 -0.59 11.01 -8.31
N ARG A 13 0.35 10.40 -7.58
CA ARG A 13 0.78 9.02 -7.82
C ARG A 13 -0.38 8.04 -7.64
N TYR A 14 -1.18 8.23 -6.60
CA TYR A 14 -2.38 7.42 -6.38
C TYR A 14 -3.39 7.55 -7.52
N GLN A 15 -3.68 8.77 -7.96
CA GLN A 15 -4.58 9.01 -9.10
C GLN A 15 -4.05 8.40 -10.40
N ALA A 16 -2.74 8.48 -10.66
CA ALA A 16 -2.11 7.86 -11.82
C ALA A 16 -2.24 6.34 -11.78
N LEU A 17 -1.96 5.72 -10.63
CA LEU A 17 -2.11 4.28 -10.45
C LEU A 17 -3.58 3.85 -10.61
N LYS A 18 -4.52 4.65 -10.09
CA LYS A 18 -5.96 4.44 -10.22
C LYS A 18 -6.48 4.58 -11.65
N ALA A 19 -5.84 5.41 -12.46
CA ALA A 19 -6.18 5.62 -13.87
C ALA A 19 -5.62 4.52 -14.79
N SER A 20 -4.78 3.62 -14.28
CA SER A 20 -4.30 2.45 -15.04
C SER A 20 -5.48 1.62 -15.55
N PRO A 21 -5.45 1.10 -16.80
CA PRO A 21 -6.50 0.21 -17.32
C PRO A 21 -6.61 -1.11 -16.54
N TYR A 22 -5.61 -1.44 -15.72
CA TYR A 22 -5.59 -2.63 -14.86
C TYR A 22 -5.96 -2.32 -13.40
N SER A 23 -6.25 -1.06 -13.09
CA SER A 23 -6.73 -0.64 -11.78
C SER A 23 -8.11 -1.25 -11.49
N ARG A 24 -8.31 -1.69 -10.25
CA ARG A 24 -9.64 -2.09 -9.76
C ARG A 24 -10.17 -1.03 -8.80
N ASN A 25 -11.49 -0.96 -8.69
CA ASN A 25 -12.18 0.07 -7.93
C ASN A 25 -12.95 -0.49 -6.73
N ASP A 26 -12.33 -1.39 -6.01
CA ASP A 26 -12.81 -1.87 -4.72
C ASP A 26 -11.88 -1.39 -3.60
N ILE A 27 -12.39 -1.52 -2.37
CA ILE A 27 -11.74 -0.97 -1.17
C ILE A 27 -10.38 -1.60 -0.89
N GLU A 28 -10.20 -2.86 -1.26
CA GLU A 28 -8.98 -3.61 -1.01
C GLU A 28 -7.85 -3.10 -1.92
N TYR A 29 -8.12 -3.04 -3.22
CA TYR A 29 -7.18 -2.49 -4.19
C TYR A 29 -6.89 -1.01 -3.91
N ASN A 30 -7.89 -0.22 -3.54
CA ASN A 30 -7.69 1.19 -3.18
C ASN A 30 -6.74 1.35 -1.99
N SER A 31 -6.89 0.49 -0.98
CA SER A 31 -6.04 0.53 0.23
C SER A 31 -4.59 0.14 -0.10
N ALA A 32 -4.41 -0.93 -0.88
CA ALA A 32 -3.10 -1.35 -1.37
C ALA A 32 -2.44 -0.26 -2.22
N TYR A 33 -3.15 0.27 -3.23
CA TYR A 33 -2.63 1.30 -4.13
C TYR A 33 -2.23 2.56 -3.39
N TYR A 34 -3.04 3.01 -2.42
CA TYR A 34 -2.70 4.14 -1.57
C TYR A 34 -1.35 3.92 -0.89
N LEU A 35 -1.16 2.78 -0.23
CA LEU A 35 0.12 2.45 0.43
C LEU A 35 1.28 2.37 -0.56
N LEU A 36 1.11 1.67 -1.68
CA LEU A 36 2.18 1.53 -2.68
C LEU A 36 2.61 2.88 -3.26
N THR A 37 1.71 3.86 -3.32
CA THR A 37 2.04 5.21 -3.82
C THR A 37 2.77 6.10 -2.80
N LEU A 38 2.98 5.61 -1.57
CA LEU A 38 3.92 6.20 -0.61
C LEU A 38 5.38 5.92 -0.97
N LEU A 39 5.63 4.86 -1.75
CA LEU A 39 6.98 4.51 -2.19
C LEU A 39 7.50 5.56 -3.16
N SER A 40 8.81 5.84 -3.08
CA SER A 40 9.51 6.72 -4.04
C SER A 40 9.91 5.97 -5.31
N ARG A 41 9.22 4.86 -5.61
CA ARG A 41 9.60 3.89 -6.64
C ARG A 41 8.41 3.63 -7.58
N PRO A 42 8.69 3.31 -8.86
CA PRO A 42 7.65 2.89 -9.78
C PRO A 42 7.13 1.49 -9.36
N VAL A 43 5.85 1.43 -9.04
CA VAL A 43 5.13 0.20 -8.63
C VAL A 43 4.15 -0.29 -9.69
N GLU A 44 3.99 0.48 -10.77
CA GLU A 44 3.06 0.21 -11.87
C GLU A 44 3.38 -1.12 -12.55
N LYS A 45 4.66 -1.51 -12.60
CA LYS A 45 5.10 -2.79 -13.17
C LYS A 45 4.56 -4.02 -12.44
N TYR A 46 4.08 -3.87 -11.20
CA TYR A 46 3.47 -4.97 -10.43
C TYR A 46 1.95 -4.97 -10.50
N VAL A 47 1.33 -4.03 -11.21
CA VAL A 47 -0.12 -3.98 -11.40
C VAL A 47 -0.46 -4.48 -12.79
N SER A 48 -1.10 -5.65 -12.85
CA SER A 48 -1.49 -6.32 -14.08
C SER A 48 -3.00 -6.57 -14.13
N ARG A 49 -3.50 -7.01 -15.29
CA ARG A 49 -4.93 -7.36 -15.47
C ARG A 49 -5.44 -8.38 -14.44
N TYR A 50 -4.53 -9.20 -13.89
CA TYR A 50 -4.85 -10.25 -12.93
C TYR A 50 -4.87 -9.75 -11.49
N GLY A 51 -4.26 -8.60 -11.20
CA GLY A 51 -4.22 -8.00 -9.88
C GLY A 51 -2.86 -7.35 -9.59
N THR A 52 -2.53 -7.25 -8.31
CA THR A 52 -1.21 -6.77 -7.87
C THR A 52 -0.31 -7.98 -7.60
N GLU A 53 0.85 -8.04 -8.25
CA GLU A 53 1.84 -9.10 -8.16
C GLU A 53 2.69 -8.94 -6.88
N PHE A 54 2.04 -9.10 -5.72
CA PHE A 54 2.69 -8.88 -4.42
C PHE A 54 3.88 -9.81 -4.16
N GLU A 55 3.88 -11.05 -4.66
CA GLU A 55 5.03 -11.95 -4.51
C GLU A 55 6.30 -11.36 -5.15
N ALA A 56 6.18 -10.89 -6.40
CA ALA A 56 7.29 -10.24 -7.10
C ALA A 56 7.70 -8.93 -6.41
N LEU A 57 6.72 -8.14 -5.96
CA LEU A 57 6.97 -6.90 -5.24
C LEU A 57 7.67 -7.12 -3.90
N ILE A 58 7.26 -8.12 -3.11
CA ILE A 58 7.89 -8.48 -1.84
C ILE A 58 9.33 -8.92 -2.08
N LYS A 59 9.57 -9.78 -3.07
CA LYS A 59 10.92 -10.25 -3.43
C LYS A 59 11.84 -9.10 -3.83
N ASP A 60 11.36 -8.18 -4.67
CA ASP A 60 12.12 -6.99 -5.06
C ASP A 60 12.36 -6.06 -3.86
N SER A 61 11.37 -5.92 -2.97
CA SER A 61 11.46 -5.07 -1.79
C SER A 61 12.50 -5.52 -0.78
N MET A 62 12.92 -6.79 -0.78
CA MET A 62 13.94 -7.29 0.16
C MET A 62 15.22 -6.44 0.15
N TYR A 63 15.57 -5.84 -1.00
CA TYR A 63 16.74 -4.98 -1.19
C TYR A 63 16.48 -3.49 -0.90
N TRP A 64 15.26 -3.12 -0.54
CA TRP A 64 14.88 -1.73 -0.25
C TRP A 64 15.14 -1.37 1.21
N ASP A 65 14.92 -0.12 1.59
CA ASP A 65 15.04 0.26 2.98
C ASP A 65 13.92 -0.33 3.84
N ALA A 66 14.11 -0.34 5.16
CA ALA A 66 13.18 -0.98 6.08
C ALA A 66 11.78 -0.35 6.08
N GLN A 67 11.66 0.96 5.84
CA GLN A 67 10.38 1.64 5.78
C GLN A 67 9.63 1.30 4.49
N GLU A 68 10.33 1.29 3.35
CA GLU A 68 9.77 0.87 2.06
C GLU A 68 9.27 -0.59 2.13
N ARG A 69 10.06 -1.50 2.71
CA ARG A 69 9.64 -2.88 2.96
C ARG A 69 8.40 -2.97 3.85
N ALA A 70 8.36 -2.18 4.93
CA ALA A 70 7.20 -2.16 5.81
C ALA A 70 5.93 -1.70 5.09
N ILE A 71 6.03 -0.71 4.19
CA ILE A 71 4.92 -0.25 3.36
C ILE A 71 4.42 -1.37 2.43
N VAL A 72 5.34 -2.07 1.74
CA VAL A 72 4.99 -3.20 0.87
C VAL A 72 4.29 -4.31 1.65
N ASN A 73 4.85 -4.68 2.80
CA ASN A 73 4.28 -5.72 3.64
C ASN A 73 2.90 -5.34 4.18
N LEU A 74 2.70 -4.07 4.57
CA LEU A 74 1.38 -3.59 4.98
C LEU A 74 0.37 -3.62 3.82
N ALA A 75 0.78 -3.18 2.62
CA ALA A 75 -0.07 -3.21 1.45
C ALA A 75 -0.51 -4.64 1.10
N ASN A 76 0.41 -5.61 1.21
CA ASN A 76 0.09 -7.03 1.05
C ASN A 76 -0.86 -7.54 2.14
N SER A 77 -0.63 -7.17 3.42
CA SER A 77 -1.49 -7.59 4.52
C SER A 77 -2.92 -7.03 4.45
N LEU A 78 -3.10 -5.84 3.88
CA LEU A 78 -4.44 -5.26 3.65
C LEU A 78 -5.15 -5.85 2.42
N PHE A 79 -4.40 -6.54 1.55
CA PHE A 79 -4.90 -7.20 0.36
C PHE A 79 -5.27 -8.65 0.70
N SER A 80 -6.56 -8.94 0.83
CA SER A 80 -7.13 -10.17 1.38
C SER A 80 -6.99 -11.41 0.49
N GLY A 81 -6.11 -11.38 -0.51
CA GLY A 81 -6.07 -12.41 -1.55
C GLY A 81 -4.75 -13.15 -1.76
N VAL A 82 -3.60 -12.69 -1.23
CA VAL A 82 -2.33 -13.10 -1.86
C VAL A 82 -1.47 -14.08 -1.08
N MET A 83 -1.32 -14.05 0.24
CA MET A 83 -0.50 -15.07 0.91
C MET A 83 -0.81 -15.24 2.40
N ASP A 84 -0.59 -16.47 2.89
CA ASP A 84 -0.40 -16.87 4.30
C ASP A 84 0.83 -16.19 4.97
N HIS A 85 1.26 -15.03 4.45
CA HIS A 85 2.34 -14.26 5.02
C HIS A 85 1.85 -13.62 6.32
N LYS A 86 2.06 -14.34 7.42
CA LYS A 86 1.89 -13.83 8.78
C LYS A 86 2.93 -12.75 9.05
N THR A 87 2.71 -11.56 8.52
CA THR A 87 3.48 -10.39 8.92
C THR A 87 2.94 -9.89 10.24
N ASP A 88 3.82 -9.77 11.24
CA ASP A 88 3.46 -9.11 12.49
C ASP A 88 3.24 -7.60 12.23
N ILE A 89 2.04 -7.12 12.56
CA ILE A 89 1.68 -5.71 12.40
C ILE A 89 2.57 -4.81 13.27
N HIS A 90 3.03 -5.29 14.43
CA HIS A 90 3.95 -4.56 15.29
C HIS A 90 5.30 -4.34 14.61
N ASP A 91 5.80 -5.35 13.90
CA ASP A 91 7.06 -5.25 13.15
C ASP A 91 6.94 -4.27 11.98
N ILE A 92 5.78 -4.23 11.30
CA ILE A 92 5.53 -3.22 10.26
C ILE A 92 5.61 -1.81 10.85
N PHE A 93 4.82 -1.53 11.90
CA PHE A 93 4.71 -0.19 12.46
C PHE A 93 5.99 0.31 13.13
N LYS A 94 6.86 -0.60 13.59
CA LYS A 94 8.20 -0.28 14.11
C LYS A 94 9.07 0.49 13.11
N TYR A 95 8.92 0.22 11.81
CA TYR A 95 9.73 0.85 10.77
C TYR A 95 9.04 2.02 10.07
N LEU A 96 7.75 2.27 10.33
CA LEU A 96 7.01 3.38 9.76
C LEU A 96 7.22 4.65 10.58
N ARG A 97 8.02 5.58 10.05
CA ARG A 97 8.17 6.92 10.62
C ARG A 97 7.08 7.85 10.14
N ASP A 98 6.87 8.96 10.83
CA ASP A 98 6.04 10.02 10.29
C ASP A 98 6.65 10.62 9.01
N PRO A 99 5.84 11.00 8.02
CA PRO A 99 4.37 10.98 7.98
C PRO A 99 3.71 9.64 7.57
N TYR A 100 4.49 8.62 7.22
CA TYR A 100 4.01 7.33 6.72
C TYR A 100 3.18 6.56 7.75
N HIS A 101 3.52 6.67 9.04
CA HIS A 101 2.75 6.07 10.13
C HIS A 101 1.29 6.54 10.13
N ARG A 102 1.06 7.86 10.05
CA ARG A 102 -0.29 8.43 10.00
C ARG A 102 -1.06 8.00 8.75
N ALA A 103 -0.39 7.93 7.61
CA ALA A 103 -0.98 7.43 6.37
C ALA A 103 -1.40 5.96 6.49
N ALA A 104 -0.55 5.13 7.09
CA ALA A 104 -0.85 3.73 7.38
C ALA A 104 -2.07 3.56 8.29
N ILE A 105 -2.18 4.34 9.37
CA ILE A 105 -3.39 4.33 10.22
C ILE A 105 -4.63 4.77 9.42
N ASN A 106 -4.52 5.84 8.64
CA ASN A 106 -5.65 6.36 7.87
C ASN A 106 -6.18 5.34 6.85
N VAL A 107 -5.29 4.64 6.15
CA VAL A 107 -5.71 3.63 5.16
C VAL A 107 -6.26 2.37 5.82
N ILE A 108 -5.77 1.97 7.00
CA ILE A 108 -6.37 0.88 7.78
C ILE A 108 -7.79 1.24 8.18
N LYS A 109 -7.99 2.45 8.72
CA LYS A 109 -9.33 2.94 9.04
C LYS A 109 -10.21 2.89 7.80
N TYR A 110 -9.73 3.45 6.69
CA TYR A 110 -10.41 3.41 5.39
C TYR A 110 -10.83 1.96 5.01
N ARG A 111 -9.90 1.01 5.04
CA ARG A 111 -10.11 -0.41 4.66
C ARG A 111 -11.19 -1.12 5.49
N TYR A 112 -11.29 -0.79 6.78
CA TYR A 112 -12.18 -1.44 7.73
C TYR A 112 -13.35 -0.57 8.20
N HIS A 113 -13.55 0.59 7.57
CA HIS A 113 -14.63 1.54 7.90
C HIS A 113 -14.67 1.97 9.39
N ILE A 114 -13.52 2.03 10.06
CA ILE A 114 -13.41 2.44 11.47
C ILE A 114 -13.58 3.95 11.58
N GLN A 115 -14.48 4.40 12.46
CA GLN A 115 -14.69 5.82 12.78
C GLN A 115 -13.84 6.22 14.01
N ASP A 116 -13.49 7.50 14.08
CA ASP A 116 -12.79 8.11 15.24
C ASP A 116 -13.73 8.30 16.43
#